data_AF-A0A933G2H2-F1
#
_entry.id   AF-A0A933G2H2-F1
#
_cell.length_a   1.000
_cell.length_b   1.000
_cell.length_c   1.000
_cell.angle_alpha   90.00
_cell.angle_beta   90.00
_cell.angle_gamma   90.00
#
_symmetry.space_group_name_H-M   'P 1'
#
loop_
_entity.id
_entity.type
_entity.pdbx_description
1 polymer ?
#
loop_
_entity_poly.entity_id
_entity_poly.type
_entity_poly.pdbx_seq_one_letter_code
_entity_poly.pdbx_strand_id
1 'polypeptide(L)'
;WGISTLGFFAYGSRFFNVRRLVRGGLLGVIDFFVGILEFIAELARLISFTFRLFGNMLAGEILLLVMTFLIPLLLALPFYGLEIFVGAIQAFVFAMLTLVFGALAVTSHGEHDESRASGHGQAAAAHGTE
;
A
#
# COMPACT_ATOMS: atom_id res chain seq x y z
N TRP A 1 -23.28 37.02 -5.64
CA TRP A 1 -23.53 37.57 -6.99
C TRP A 1 -22.54 37.02 -8.02
N GLY A 2 -22.43 35.70 -8.15
CA GLY A 2 -21.52 35.06 -9.11
C GLY A 2 -21.87 33.60 -9.42
N ILE A 3 -23.08 33.16 -9.04
CA ILE A 3 -23.54 31.77 -9.22
C ILE A 3 -24.51 31.68 -10.42
N SER A 4 -25.06 32.79 -10.93
CA SER A 4 -26.02 32.77 -12.04
C SER A 4 -25.47 33.27 -13.38
N THR A 5 -24.16 33.44 -13.55
CA THR A 5 -23.58 33.91 -14.84
C THR A 5 -22.54 32.99 -15.46
N LEU A 6 -22.00 31.99 -14.75
CA LEU A 6 -21.14 30.96 -15.35
C LEU A 6 -21.78 29.59 -15.13
N GLY A 7 -22.60 29.20 -16.10
CA GLY A 7 -23.41 27.99 -16.05
C GLY A 7 -22.59 26.74 -15.70
N PHE A 8 -23.20 25.92 -14.85
CA PHE A 8 -22.85 24.54 -14.51
C PHE A 8 -22.43 23.68 -15.73
N PHE A 9 -22.95 24.01 -16.91
CA PHE A 9 -22.63 23.38 -18.19
C PHE A 9 -21.20 23.68 -18.73
N ALA A 10 -20.57 24.78 -18.31
CA ALA A 10 -19.20 25.13 -18.71
C ALA A 10 -18.12 24.44 -17.85
N TYR A 11 -18.48 23.99 -16.65
CA TYR A 11 -17.58 23.17 -15.82
C TYR A 11 -17.51 21.73 -16.35
N GLY A 12 -18.62 21.19 -16.86
CA GLY A 12 -18.65 19.87 -17.51
C GLY A 12 -17.83 19.79 -18.79
N SER A 13 -17.77 20.86 -19.60
CA SER A 13 -17.00 20.87 -20.85
C SER A 13 -15.48 21.05 -20.65
N ARG A 14 -15.02 21.43 -19.45
CA ARG A 14 -13.59 21.37 -19.07
C ARG A 14 -13.13 19.96 -18.69
N PHE A 15 -14.03 19.03 -18.37
CA PHE A 15 -13.69 17.60 -18.21
C PHE A 15 -13.57 16.88 -19.54
N PHE A 16 -14.19 17.39 -20.61
CA PHE A 16 -14.00 16.92 -21.98
C PHE A 16 -12.74 17.52 -22.62
N ASN A 17 -11.62 17.55 -21.88
CA ASN A 17 -10.28 17.80 -22.40
C ASN A 17 -9.76 16.56 -23.16
N VAL A 18 -10.51 16.14 -24.18
CA VAL A 18 -10.19 15.07 -25.15
C VAL A 18 -8.83 15.32 -25.82
N ARG A 19 -8.36 16.58 -25.88
CA ARG A 19 -7.06 16.94 -26.47
C ARG A 19 -5.84 16.78 -25.55
N ARG A 20 -6.01 16.56 -24.24
CA ARG A 20 -4.88 16.27 -23.32
C ARG A 20 -4.76 14.76 -23.01
N LEU A 21 -5.85 14.02 -23.16
CA LEU A 21 -5.92 12.55 -23.13
C LEU A 21 -5.18 11.88 -24.32
N VAL A 22 -4.99 12.61 -25.43
CA VAL A 22 -4.45 12.09 -26.71
C VAL A 22 -2.93 12.23 -26.87
N ARG A 23 -2.19 12.83 -25.92
CA ARG A 23 -0.71 12.93 -26.00
C ARG A 23 0.07 11.79 -25.30
N GLY A 24 -0.62 10.90 -24.58
CA GLY A 24 -0.04 9.73 -23.88
C GLY A 24 -0.83 8.40 -23.98
N GLY A 25 -2.00 8.39 -24.61
CA GLY A 25 -2.71 7.19 -25.10
C GLY A 25 -2.87 6.04 -24.09
N LEU A 26 -2.41 4.84 -24.47
CA LEU A 26 -2.54 3.60 -23.71
C LEU A 26 -1.84 3.63 -22.34
N LEU A 27 -0.72 4.35 -22.23
CA LEU A 27 0.10 4.33 -21.02
C LEU A 27 -0.59 5.02 -19.83
N GLY A 28 -1.33 6.12 -20.08
CA GLY A 28 -2.04 6.81 -19.00
C GLY A 28 -3.25 6.04 -18.43
N VAL A 29 -3.87 5.16 -19.22
CA VAL A 29 -4.91 4.25 -18.72
C VAL A 29 -4.27 3.15 -17.88
N ILE A 30 -3.13 2.61 -18.34
CA ILE A 30 -2.35 1.61 -17.59
C ILE A 30 -1.87 2.21 -16.25
N ASP A 31 -1.34 3.44 -16.23
CA ASP A 31 -0.89 4.11 -15.00
C ASP A 31 -2.03 4.32 -14.00
N PHE A 32 -3.24 4.66 -14.47
CA PHE A 32 -4.42 4.76 -13.61
C PHE A 32 -4.81 3.41 -13.00
N PHE A 33 -4.78 2.33 -13.79
CA PHE A 33 -5.02 0.98 -13.28
C PHE A 33 -3.89 0.51 -12.35
N VAL A 34 -2.63 0.86 -12.62
CA VAL A 34 -1.48 0.52 -11.77
C VAL A 34 -1.58 1.25 -10.43
N GLY A 35 -1.90 2.54 -10.41
CA GLY A 35 -2.07 3.29 -9.16
C GLY A 35 -3.20 2.75 -8.29
N ILE A 36 -4.32 2.30 -8.89
CA ILE A 36 -5.40 1.66 -8.13
C ILE A 36 -4.99 0.27 -7.61
N LEU A 37 -4.20 -0.48 -8.39
CA LEU A 37 -3.68 -1.79 -8.00
C LEU A 37 -2.65 -1.65 -6.87
N GLU A 38 -1.78 -0.64 -6.94
CA GLU A 38 -0.78 -0.32 -5.93
C GLU A 38 -1.43 0.05 -4.59
N PHE A 39 -2.48 0.89 -4.63
CA PHE A 39 -3.28 1.18 -3.45
C PHE A 39 -3.89 -0.12 -2.87
N ILE A 40 -4.54 -0.94 -3.68
CA ILE A 40 -5.11 -2.22 -3.21
C ILE A 40 -4.03 -3.16 -2.66
N ALA A 41 -2.83 -3.18 -3.25
CA ALA A 41 -1.70 -4.01 -2.81
C ALA A 41 -1.14 -3.55 -1.45
N GLU A 42 -1.03 -2.24 -1.22
CA GLU A 42 -0.66 -1.62 0.05
C GLU A 42 -1.66 -2.03 1.16
N LEU A 43 -2.96 -1.90 0.88
CA LEU A 43 -4.04 -2.27 1.79
C LEU A 43 -4.06 -3.78 2.06
N ALA A 44 -3.88 -4.61 1.03
CA ALA A 44 -3.79 -6.06 1.15
C ALA A 44 -2.60 -6.50 2.02
N ARG A 45 -1.47 -5.77 1.95
CA ARG A 45 -0.32 -5.99 2.85
C ARG A 45 -0.70 -5.73 4.30
N LEU A 46 -1.27 -4.57 4.60
CA LEU A 46 -1.72 -4.22 5.95
C LEU A 46 -2.69 -5.28 6.52
N ILE A 47 -3.68 -5.68 5.73
CA ILE A 47 -4.66 -6.71 6.10
C ILE A 47 -3.96 -8.05 6.40
N SER A 48 -2.99 -8.46 5.57
CA SER A 48 -2.22 -9.70 5.78
C SER A 48 -1.43 -9.68 7.08
N PHE A 49 -0.94 -8.52 7.52
CA PHE A 49 -0.27 -8.37 8.81
C PHE A 49 -1.26 -8.36 9.98
N THR A 50 -2.43 -7.71 9.83
CA THR A 50 -3.49 -7.71 10.85
C THR A 50 -4.02 -9.12 11.08
N PHE A 51 -4.22 -9.93 10.05
CA PHE A 51 -4.60 -11.35 10.21
C PHE A 51 -3.52 -12.17 10.91
N ARG A 52 -2.24 -11.85 10.70
CA ARG A 52 -1.12 -12.53 11.36
C ARG A 52 -1.01 -12.15 12.85
N LEU A 53 -1.28 -10.88 13.18
CA LEU A 53 -1.38 -10.42 14.58
C LEU A 53 -2.63 -10.97 15.28
N PHE A 54 -3.78 -10.87 14.62
CA PHE A 54 -5.07 -11.36 15.11
C PHE A 54 -5.01 -12.87 15.34
N GLY A 55 -4.54 -13.65 14.37
CA GLY A 55 -4.39 -15.10 14.54
C GLY A 55 -3.49 -15.49 15.71
N ASN A 56 -2.34 -14.83 15.88
CA ASN A 56 -1.41 -15.15 16.97
C ASN A 56 -1.92 -14.72 18.36
N MET A 57 -2.57 -13.56 18.48
CA MET A 57 -3.16 -13.12 19.76
C MET A 57 -4.43 -13.91 20.12
N LEU A 58 -5.29 -14.19 19.14
CA LEU A 58 -6.54 -14.93 19.36
C LEU A 58 -6.26 -16.42 19.61
N ALA A 59 -5.24 -17.00 18.98
CA ALA A 59 -4.79 -18.35 19.29
C ALA A 59 -4.35 -18.47 20.75
N GLY A 60 -3.60 -17.48 21.27
CA GLY A 60 -3.19 -17.49 22.68
C GLY A 60 -4.31 -17.25 23.67
N GLU A 61 -5.26 -16.36 23.34
CA GLU A 61 -6.48 -16.14 24.13
C GLU A 61 -7.34 -17.42 24.21
N ILE A 62 -7.61 -18.05 23.07
CA ILE A 62 -8.41 -19.30 22.98
C ILE A 62 -7.66 -20.45 23.66
N LEU A 63 -6.34 -20.53 23.49
CA LEU A 63 -5.50 -21.52 24.16
C LEU A 63 -5.53 -21.34 25.68
N LEU A 64 -5.52 -20.10 26.18
CA LEU A 64 -5.68 -19.80 27.61
C LEU A 64 -7.00 -20.33 28.16
N LEU A 65 -8.09 -20.07 27.43
CA LEU A 65 -9.43 -20.50 27.81
C LEU A 65 -9.55 -22.04 27.84
N VAL A 66 -8.88 -22.73 26.91
CA VAL A 66 -8.92 -24.20 26.81
C VAL A 66 -7.97 -24.86 27.81
N MET A 67 -6.76 -24.34 28.01
CA MET A 67 -5.74 -24.93 28.89
C MET A 67 -6.08 -24.80 30.37
N THR A 68 -6.73 -23.70 30.78
CA THR A 68 -7.26 -23.55 32.15
C THR A 68 -8.31 -24.61 32.50
N PHE A 69 -8.94 -25.22 31.50
CA PHE A 69 -9.91 -26.30 31.68
C PHE A 69 -9.30 -27.71 31.56
N LEU A 70 -8.10 -27.87 30.98
CA LEU A 70 -7.61 -29.17 30.48
C LEU A 70 -6.22 -29.64 30.97
N ILE A 71 -5.24 -28.76 31.28
CA ILE A 71 -3.83 -29.16 31.53
C ILE A 71 -3.26 -28.55 32.84
N PRO A 72 -2.33 -29.24 33.54
CA PRO A 72 -1.60 -28.66 34.67
C PRO A 72 -0.85 -27.35 34.31
N LEU A 73 -1.19 -26.28 35.04
CA LEU A 73 -0.72 -24.89 34.87
C LEU A 73 0.82 -24.74 34.76
N LEU A 74 1.57 -25.66 35.35
CA LEU A 74 3.03 -25.58 35.49
C LEU A 74 3.78 -25.73 34.15
N LEU A 75 3.24 -26.51 33.21
CA LEU A 75 3.86 -26.74 31.90
C LEU A 75 3.55 -25.60 30.91
N ALA A 76 2.39 -24.97 31.08
CA ALA A 76 1.92 -23.88 30.23
C ALA A 76 2.59 -22.53 30.57
N LEU A 77 3.05 -22.36 31.82
CA LEU A 77 3.65 -21.12 32.33
C LEU A 77 4.83 -20.55 31.50
N PRO A 78 5.85 -21.34 31.12
CA PRO A 78 6.92 -20.84 30.24
C PRO A 78 6.45 -20.63 28.79
N PHE A 79 5.51 -21.43 28.31
CA PHE A 79 4.93 -21.29 26.97
C PHE A 79 4.09 -20.00 26.86
N TYR A 80 3.38 -19.60 27.91
CA TYR A 80 2.62 -18.34 27.97
C TYR A 80 3.51 -17.09 27.88
N GLY A 81 4.67 -17.12 28.55
CA GLY A 81 5.62 -16.02 28.47
C GLY A 81 6.19 -15.85 27.06
N LEU A 82 6.47 -16.96 26.38
CA LEU A 82 6.96 -16.97 25.00
C LEU A 82 5.88 -16.57 24.00
N GLU A 83 4.64 -16.99 24.22
CA GLU A 83 3.48 -16.66 23.39
C GLU A 83 3.19 -15.15 23.38
N ILE A 84 3.13 -14.51 24.55
CA ILE A 84 2.88 -13.07 24.63
C ILE A 84 4.07 -12.25 24.11
N PHE A 85 5.30 -12.78 24.23
CA PHE A 85 6.50 -12.19 23.65
C PHE A 85 6.46 -12.22 22.12
N VAL A 86 6.06 -13.34 21.51
CA VAL A 86 5.87 -13.46 20.06
C VAL A 86 4.74 -12.54 19.57
N GLY A 87 3.64 -12.43 20.33
CA GLY A 87 2.56 -11.47 20.06
C GLY A 87 3.04 -10.00 20.09
N ALA A 88 3.90 -9.65 21.06
CA ALA A 88 4.48 -8.31 21.15
C ALA A 88 5.40 -7.99 19.96
N ILE A 89 6.25 -8.95 19.54
CA ILE A 89 7.10 -8.79 18.35
C ILE A 89 6.23 -8.64 17.09
N GLN A 90 5.15 -9.42 16.97
CA GLN A 90 4.22 -9.32 15.84
C GLN A 90 3.55 -7.93 15.78
N ALA A 91 3.17 -7.36 16.93
CA ALA A 91 2.60 -6.02 17.01
C ALA A 91 3.63 -4.93 16.68
N PHE A 92 4.87 -5.09 17.13
CA PHE A 92 5.97 -4.18 16.82
C PHE A 92 6.29 -4.13 15.32
N VAL A 93 6.38 -5.31 14.68
CA VAL A 93 6.60 -5.40 13.22
C VAL A 93 5.43 -4.80 12.46
N PHE A 94 4.19 -5.00 12.91
CA PHE A 94 3.01 -4.39 12.30
C PHE A 94 3.06 -2.85 12.37
N ALA A 95 3.40 -2.28 13.53
CA ALA A 95 3.51 -0.84 13.70
C ALA A 95 4.63 -0.24 12.82
N MET A 96 5.77 -0.91 12.73
CA MET A 96 6.89 -0.49 11.88
C MET A 96 6.50 -0.47 10.39
N LEU A 97 5.85 -1.53 9.90
CA LEU A 97 5.39 -1.60 8.52
C LEU A 97 4.29 -0.59 8.22
N THR A 98 3.37 -0.38 9.16
CA THR A 98 2.31 0.64 9.01
C THR A 98 2.89 2.05 8.92
N LEU A 99 3.94 2.35 9.70
CA LEU A 99 4.66 3.62 9.63
C LEU A 99 5.36 3.78 8.26
N VAL A 100 6.05 2.75 7.79
CA VAL A 100 6.75 2.76 6.50
C VAL A 100 5.77 2.93 5.35
N PHE A 101 4.67 2.16 5.32
CA PHE A 101 3.64 2.26 4.29
C PHE A 101 2.87 3.58 4.37
N GLY A 102 2.62 4.12 5.57
CA GLY A 102 2.04 5.46 5.73
C GLY A 102 2.96 6.57 5.19
N ALA A 103 4.27 6.45 5.40
CA ALA A 103 5.26 7.38 4.85
C ALA A 103 5.35 7.29 3.32
N LEU A 104 5.30 6.07 2.76
CA LEU A 104 5.27 5.84 1.31
C LEU A 104 3.98 6.41 0.67
N ALA A 105 2.81 6.20 1.29
CA ALA A 105 1.53 6.72 0.80
C ALA A 105 1.47 8.26 0.78
N VAL A 106 2.07 8.93 1.78
CA VAL A 106 2.19 10.39 1.82
C VAL A 106 3.15 10.93 0.74
N THR A 107 4.21 10.18 0.43
CA THR A 107 5.22 10.58 -0.57
C THR A 107 4.77 10.26 -2.00
N SER A 108 3.95 9.21 -2.17
CA SER A 108 3.43 8.72 -3.46
C SER A 108 2.58 9.74 -4.24
N HIS A 109 2.11 10.83 -3.61
CA HIS A 109 1.44 11.93 -4.32
C HIS A 109 2.39 12.92 -5.05
N GLY A 110 3.70 12.66 -5.08
CA GLY A 110 4.71 13.52 -5.73
C GLY A 110 5.31 13.00 -7.04
N GLU A 111 5.15 11.71 -7.40
CA GLU A 111 5.97 11.08 -8.45
C GLU A 111 5.16 10.71 -9.71
N HIS A 112 4.53 11.72 -10.31
CA HIS A 112 4.12 11.67 -11.71
C HIS A 112 5.17 12.27 -12.67
N ASP A 113 6.44 12.31 -12.28
CA ASP A 113 7.54 12.71 -13.14
C ASP A 113 8.82 11.96 -12.70
N GLU A 114 9.02 10.69 -13.12
CA GLU A 114 10.40 10.19 -13.40
C GLU A 114 10.54 8.79 -14.02
N SER A 115 9.47 8.12 -14.48
CA SER A 115 9.63 6.90 -15.30
C SER A 115 10.08 7.13 -16.76
N ARG A 116 10.78 8.25 -17.05
CA ARG A 116 11.30 8.56 -18.40
C ARG A 116 12.81 8.82 -18.45
N ALA A 117 13.59 8.32 -17.49
CA ALA A 117 15.05 8.47 -17.49
C ALA A 117 15.84 7.15 -17.38
N SER A 118 15.28 6.00 -17.74
CA SER A 118 16.00 4.71 -17.75
C SER A 118 15.88 3.94 -19.07
N GLY A 119 15.78 4.65 -20.21
CA GLY A 119 15.63 4.04 -21.54
C GLY A 119 16.36 4.72 -22.71
N HIS A 120 17.30 5.65 -22.47
CA HIS A 120 18.38 5.97 -23.41
C HIS A 120 19.62 5.27 -22.82
N GLY A 121 19.94 4.01 -23.14
CA GLY A 121 20.22 3.60 -24.51
C GLY A 121 21.29 4.54 -25.06
N GLN A 122 22.54 4.52 -24.58
CA GLN A 122 23.49 3.47 -24.95
C GLN A 122 23.28 3.01 -26.41
N ALA A 123 23.21 3.98 -27.34
CA ALA A 123 23.12 3.72 -28.79
C ALA A 123 23.68 4.85 -29.69
N ALA A 124 24.32 5.91 -29.15
CA ALA A 124 24.66 7.10 -29.95
C ALA A 124 26.07 7.70 -29.73
N ALA A 125 27.06 6.93 -29.27
CA ALA A 125 28.47 7.40 -29.28
C ALA A 125 29.49 6.34 -29.74
N ALA A 126 29.00 5.25 -30.36
CA ALA A 126 29.83 4.19 -30.96
C ALA A 126 29.55 4.05 -32.47
N HIS A 127 29.26 5.16 -33.15
CA HIS A 127 29.13 5.25 -34.60
C HIS A 127 29.77 6.58 -35.00
N GLY A 128 31.07 6.57 -35.31
CA GLY A 128 31.48 6.60 -36.71
C GLY A 128 31.92 8.03 -37.03
N THR A 129 33.24 8.27 -37.14
CA THR A 129 33.87 8.37 -38.47
C THR A 129 33.18 9.46 -39.31
N GLU A 130 33.65 10.69 -39.15
CA GLU A 130 34.31 11.50 -40.19
C GLU A 130 35.01 12.70 -39.52
#